data_AF-A0A953XJX0-F1
#
_entry.id   AF-A0A953XJX0-F1
#
_cell.length_a   1.000
_cell.length_b   1.000
_cell.length_c   1.000
_cell.angle_alpha   90.00
_cell.angle_beta   90.00
_cell.angle_gamma   90.00
#
_symmetry.space_group_name_H-M   'P 1'
#
loop_
_entity.id
_entity.type
_entity.pdbx_description
1 polymer ?
#
loop_
_entity_poly.entity_id
_entity_poly.type
_entity_poly.pdbx_seq_one_letter_code
_entity_poly.pdbx_strand_id
1 'polypeptide(L)'
;MSRLDSEHARRNAKIAVWLLAMLGLCAAAALLVNCSGDEQGDSAAYDPLAKAYASAGHYENLEAGVPSMCYTKTAGVANPCWTCHTTPVYPNELIDYELQEEYAFSDVALTNHWSNLFTDRTQEIAAIGDDTALEYIRQDNYTPLVQALQGRDDYPGYVPDLDFDAGFDADGFAKDGSNWRGIRYKPFLGTFWATNGNTDDVLIRLPEAFRKDAVGNDSLAIHKLNYAILEAAVCSEPGMSIDREVEPVDEGLSGTDLDGSGGIGGIITRIKNLPAYYAGAAAGIPVRRYLYPTGIEFLHSVRYVDPDAPSMIARRMKELRYSRKLIDPSQSERSKIYSREANEKQEGMVPIYTGGPDTGLRNPFGWQLQGFIEDEQGRLRLQTHEEHVFCMGCHSSLGVTADSTFTLPRKVPGAAGWRYQDLNGIPDVPQSGHADPEILTYFKRVTGGDEFRANDEILAKFFPGGTLDEAKVRTAAPGGGNYILFLIAPSHDRALLLDKAYMALVKSQRFDLGRDTIISPPSNVHPNIQNGDTQLKATGKTYSDGKLWLKWN
;
A
#
# COMPACT_ATOMS: atom_id res chain seq x y z
N MET A 1 70.53 1.72 -69.82
CA MET A 1 71.00 0.47 -69.19
C MET A 1 70.09 0.22 -68.00
N SER A 2 68.90 -0.37 -68.15
CA SER A 2 68.59 -1.77 -68.49
C SER A 2 69.05 -2.76 -67.43
N ARG A 3 68.05 -3.46 -66.85
CA ARG A 3 68.15 -4.64 -65.96
C ARG A 3 68.44 -4.40 -64.48
N LEU A 4 67.77 -3.44 -63.85
CA LEU A 4 67.51 -3.50 -62.40
C LEU A 4 66.05 -3.18 -61.98
N ASP A 5 65.15 -2.83 -62.91
CA ASP A 5 63.78 -2.40 -62.57
C ASP A 5 62.65 -3.41 -62.85
N SER A 6 62.94 -4.67 -63.24
CA SER A 6 61.89 -5.64 -63.61
C SER A 6 61.65 -6.79 -62.63
N GLU A 7 62.39 -6.89 -61.53
CA GLU A 7 62.16 -7.92 -60.48
C GLU A 7 61.51 -7.37 -59.21
N HIS A 8 61.56 -6.06 -58.95
CA HIS A 8 60.80 -5.44 -57.85
C HIS A 8 59.31 -5.20 -58.18
N ALA A 9 58.96 -5.04 -59.46
CA ALA A 9 57.57 -4.83 -59.88
C ALA A 9 56.70 -6.12 -59.87
N ARG A 10 57.30 -7.31 -59.99
CA ARG A 10 56.54 -8.60 -59.94
C ARG A 10 56.42 -9.21 -58.54
N ARG A 11 57.24 -8.78 -57.58
CA ARG A 11 57.13 -9.20 -56.16
C ARG A 11 56.06 -8.39 -55.41
N ASN A 12 55.90 -7.11 -55.76
CA ASN A 12 54.89 -6.23 -55.12
C ASN A 12 53.46 -6.46 -55.66
N ALA A 13 53.29 -7.01 -56.86
CA ALA A 13 51.95 -7.36 -57.38
C ALA A 13 51.37 -8.66 -56.80
N LYS A 14 52.20 -9.64 -56.38
CA LYS A 14 51.72 -10.87 -55.72
C LYS A 14 51.50 -10.72 -54.22
N ILE A 15 52.12 -9.72 -53.58
CA ILE A 15 51.85 -9.35 -52.19
C ILE A 15 50.57 -8.49 -52.09
N ALA A 16 50.29 -7.65 -53.09
CA ALA A 16 49.05 -6.87 -53.16
C ALA A 16 47.78 -7.71 -53.39
N VAL A 17 47.87 -8.84 -54.11
CA VAL A 17 46.72 -9.74 -54.35
C VAL A 17 46.41 -10.65 -53.14
N TRP A 18 47.39 -10.95 -52.27
CA TRP A 18 47.13 -11.67 -51.02
C TRP A 18 46.66 -10.76 -49.87
N LEU A 19 47.04 -9.49 -49.87
CA LEU A 19 46.53 -8.51 -48.89
C LEU A 19 45.10 -8.04 -49.20
N LEU A 20 44.70 -7.95 -50.48
CA LEU A 20 43.31 -7.62 -50.85
C LEU A 20 42.33 -8.79 -50.70
N ALA A 21 42.79 -10.04 -50.71
CA ALA A 21 41.95 -11.21 -50.41
C ALA A 21 41.75 -11.46 -48.89
N MET A 22 42.70 -11.07 -48.04
CA MET A 22 42.50 -11.10 -46.58
C MET A 22 41.71 -9.90 -46.05
N LEU A 23 41.81 -8.73 -46.67
CA LEU A 23 40.95 -7.57 -46.34
C LEU A 23 39.50 -7.74 -46.83
N GLY A 24 39.24 -8.62 -47.81
CA GLY A 24 37.91 -8.98 -48.27
C GLY A 24 37.20 -10.08 -47.47
N LEU A 25 37.93 -10.96 -46.77
CA LEU A 25 37.34 -11.99 -45.89
C LEU A 25 37.19 -11.55 -44.43
N CYS A 26 37.94 -10.55 -43.96
CA CYS A 26 37.71 -9.95 -42.64
C CYS A 26 36.54 -8.94 -42.62
N ALA A 27 36.13 -8.40 -43.78
CA ALA A 27 34.98 -7.49 -43.89
C ALA A 27 33.62 -8.19 -44.04
N ALA A 28 33.59 -9.50 -44.30
CA ALA A 28 32.34 -10.29 -44.40
C ALA A 28 32.05 -11.18 -43.17
N ALA A 29 32.99 -11.30 -42.23
CA ALA A 29 32.78 -11.97 -40.94
C ALA A 29 32.41 -10.98 -39.81
N ALA A 30 32.41 -9.67 -40.07
CA ALA A 30 32.10 -8.62 -39.11
C ALA A 30 30.66 -8.07 -39.19
N LEU A 31 29.75 -8.76 -39.87
CA LEU A 31 28.35 -8.34 -40.07
C LEU A 31 27.30 -9.38 -39.65
N LEU A 32 27.66 -10.39 -38.84
CA LEU A 32 26.72 -11.36 -38.27
C LEU A 32 26.97 -11.69 -36.78
N VAL A 33 27.56 -10.77 -36.01
CA VAL A 33 27.51 -10.85 -34.54
C VAL A 33 26.59 -9.73 -34.05
N ASN A 34 25.32 -10.11 -33.97
CA ASN A 34 24.25 -9.37 -33.34
C ASN A 34 24.48 -9.36 -31.82
N CYS A 35 24.39 -8.18 -31.21
CA CYS A 35 24.06 -7.90 -29.82
C CYS A 35 24.66 -8.78 -28.71
N SER A 36 25.80 -8.37 -28.17
CA SER A 36 26.13 -8.53 -26.74
C SER A 36 27.06 -7.37 -26.36
N GLY A 37 26.46 -6.20 -26.19
CA GLY A 37 27.10 -5.09 -25.52
C GLY A 37 27.12 -5.39 -24.02
N ASP A 38 28.19 -6.01 -23.55
CA ASP A 38 28.60 -5.90 -22.15
C ASP A 38 29.03 -4.44 -21.92
N GLU A 39 28.07 -3.60 -21.52
CA GLU A 39 28.40 -2.43 -20.71
C GLU A 39 28.82 -2.92 -19.32
N GLN A 40 30.08 -3.31 -19.21
CA GLN A 40 30.78 -3.37 -17.92
C GLN A 40 31.05 -1.93 -17.44
N GLY A 41 29.98 -1.22 -17.10
CA GLY A 41 30.03 -0.38 -15.90
C GLY A 41 30.04 -1.35 -14.71
N ASP A 42 30.87 -1.08 -13.72
CA ASP A 42 30.95 -1.87 -12.49
C ASP A 42 29.59 -1.77 -11.77
N SER A 43 28.64 -2.62 -12.18
CA SER A 43 27.36 -2.83 -11.51
C SER A 43 27.72 -3.43 -10.17
N ALA A 44 27.88 -2.60 -9.15
CA ALA A 44 27.88 -3.05 -7.77
C ALA A 44 26.76 -4.10 -7.64
N ALA A 45 27.14 -5.32 -7.21
CA ALA A 45 26.20 -6.43 -7.10
C ALA A 45 24.95 -5.93 -6.37
N TYR A 46 23.77 -6.18 -6.94
CA TYR A 46 22.51 -5.72 -6.37
C TYR A 46 22.37 -6.21 -4.93
N ASP A 47 22.58 -5.29 -3.99
CA ASP A 47 22.40 -5.54 -2.57
C ASP A 47 21.24 -4.67 -2.05
N PRO A 48 20.03 -5.25 -1.90
CA PRO A 48 18.87 -4.49 -1.44
C PRO A 48 19.02 -3.97 0.00
N LEU A 49 20.03 -4.42 0.75
CA LEU A 49 20.25 -4.02 2.14
C LEU A 49 21.20 -2.83 2.29
N ALA A 50 22.04 -2.56 1.27
CA ALA A 50 23.17 -1.65 1.37
C ALA A 50 22.79 -0.25 1.85
N LYS A 51 21.73 0.36 1.27
CA LYS A 51 21.30 1.71 1.65
C LYS A 51 20.76 1.77 3.08
N ALA A 52 19.93 0.81 3.48
CA ALA A 52 19.38 0.78 4.84
C ALA A 52 20.49 0.63 5.90
N TYR A 53 21.49 -0.20 5.63
CA TYR A 53 22.64 -0.36 6.53
C TYR A 53 23.58 0.85 6.54
N ALA A 54 23.82 1.49 5.38
CA ALA A 54 24.61 2.71 5.31
C ALA A 54 23.94 3.89 6.05
N SER A 55 22.61 3.91 6.12
CA SER A 55 21.83 4.93 6.84
C SER A 55 21.57 4.59 8.32
N ALA A 56 22.10 3.49 8.84
CA ALA A 56 21.84 3.08 10.22
C ALA A 56 22.32 4.14 11.23
N GLY A 57 21.45 4.56 12.14
CA GLY A 57 21.75 5.58 13.15
C GLY A 57 21.72 7.03 12.66
N HIS A 58 21.38 7.27 11.39
CA HIS A 58 21.21 8.60 10.82
C HIS A 58 19.72 8.93 10.66
N TYR A 59 19.28 10.00 11.32
CA TYR A 59 17.88 10.45 11.34
C TYR A 59 17.84 11.96 11.19
N GLU A 60 17.14 12.45 10.16
CA GLU A 60 16.91 13.87 9.93
C GLU A 60 15.54 14.27 10.49
N ASN A 61 14.50 13.48 10.19
CA ASN A 61 13.14 13.68 10.70
C ASN A 61 12.81 12.72 11.85
N LEU A 62 12.97 13.19 13.10
CA LEU A 62 12.61 12.42 14.30
C LEU A 62 11.08 12.22 14.46
N GLU A 63 10.28 12.94 13.70
CA GLU A 63 8.82 12.85 13.67
C GLU A 63 8.31 12.39 12.30
N ALA A 64 9.07 11.52 11.63
CA ALA A 64 8.66 10.88 10.38
C ALA A 64 7.34 10.10 10.51
N GLY A 65 6.89 9.81 11.75
CA GLY A 65 5.60 9.20 12.04
C GLY A 65 4.41 10.14 11.83
N VAL A 66 4.63 11.45 11.68
CA VAL A 66 3.61 12.44 11.30
C VAL A 66 3.58 12.56 9.77
N PRO A 67 2.63 11.93 9.07
CA PRO A 67 2.64 11.88 7.60
C PRO A 67 2.42 13.26 6.97
N SER A 68 2.80 13.40 5.69
CA SER A 68 2.65 14.64 4.91
C SER A 68 1.23 15.22 4.93
N MET A 69 0.23 14.34 4.91
CA MET A 69 -1.19 14.67 4.97
C MET A 69 -1.57 15.51 6.21
N CYS A 70 -0.87 15.37 7.33
CA CYS A 70 -1.14 16.11 8.56
C CYS A 70 -0.86 17.62 8.44
N TYR A 71 -0.02 18.03 7.48
CA TYR A 71 0.33 19.43 7.25
C TYR A 71 -0.67 20.16 6.33
N THR A 72 -1.80 19.55 6.03
CA THR A 72 -2.85 20.14 5.20
C THR A 72 -3.40 21.45 5.76
N LYS A 73 -3.65 22.45 4.90
CA LYS A 73 -4.33 23.69 5.28
C LYS A 73 -5.83 23.45 5.36
N THR A 74 -6.39 23.40 6.57
CA THR A 74 -7.83 23.24 6.80
C THR A 74 -8.59 24.55 6.68
N ALA A 75 -8.09 25.61 7.34
CA ALA A 75 -8.62 26.98 7.39
C ALA A 75 -10.12 27.04 7.75
N GLY A 76 -10.61 26.12 8.58
CA GLY A 76 -12.05 26.01 8.89
C GLY A 76 -12.95 25.60 7.72
N VAL A 77 -12.38 25.27 6.54
CA VAL A 77 -13.12 25.00 5.30
C VAL A 77 -13.06 23.54 4.91
N ALA A 78 -11.89 22.92 4.95
CA ALA A 78 -11.68 21.54 4.52
C ALA A 78 -11.12 20.72 5.68
N ASN A 79 -11.73 19.57 5.95
CA ASN A 79 -11.25 18.64 6.96
C ASN A 79 -11.05 17.28 6.31
N PRO A 80 -9.82 16.89 5.95
CA PRO A 80 -9.48 15.51 5.65
C PRO A 80 -9.14 14.69 6.90
N CYS A 81 -8.79 15.34 8.02
CA CYS A 81 -8.33 14.69 9.25
C CYS A 81 -9.35 13.69 9.84
N TRP A 82 -10.65 13.91 9.64
CA TRP A 82 -11.72 13.03 10.13
C TRP A 82 -11.66 11.59 9.60
N THR A 83 -10.98 11.35 8.47
CA THR A 83 -10.85 10.00 7.94
C THR A 83 -9.97 9.13 8.84
N CYS A 84 -9.09 9.75 9.63
CA CYS A 84 -8.10 9.11 10.48
C CYS A 84 -8.42 9.31 11.97
N HIS A 85 -8.75 10.54 12.35
CA HIS A 85 -9.02 10.95 13.73
C HIS A 85 -10.51 10.97 14.00
N THR A 86 -11.01 10.14 14.90
CA THR A 86 -12.46 9.91 15.08
C THR A 86 -12.76 9.31 16.47
N THR A 87 -14.03 9.02 16.75
CA THR A 87 -14.38 8.17 17.89
C THR A 87 -14.03 6.72 17.56
N PRO A 88 -13.19 6.06 18.39
CA PRO A 88 -12.71 4.72 18.11
C PRO A 88 -13.83 3.69 18.27
N VAL A 89 -13.55 2.48 17.80
CA VAL A 89 -14.34 1.29 18.12
C VAL A 89 -13.49 0.38 18.99
N TYR A 90 -14.00 0.03 20.17
CA TYR A 90 -13.34 -0.92 21.07
C TYR A 90 -12.95 -2.21 20.31
N PRO A 91 -11.76 -2.79 20.52
CA PRO A 91 -10.77 -2.53 21.57
C PRO A 91 -9.76 -1.42 21.26
N ASN A 92 -9.94 -0.64 20.20
CA ASN A 92 -9.25 0.62 20.07
C ASN A 92 -9.86 1.61 21.09
N GLU A 93 -9.03 2.22 21.92
CA GLU A 93 -9.45 3.14 22.98
C GLU A 93 -9.02 4.59 22.70
N LEU A 94 -8.34 4.85 21.58
CA LEU A 94 -7.85 6.19 21.25
C LEU A 94 -8.99 7.08 20.73
N ILE A 95 -9.45 7.99 21.58
CA ILE A 95 -10.31 9.11 21.18
C ILE A 95 -9.40 10.25 20.75
N ASP A 96 -9.37 10.54 19.46
CA ASP A 96 -8.45 11.53 18.88
C ASP A 96 -9.12 12.53 17.93
N TYR A 97 -10.46 12.59 17.87
CA TYR A 97 -11.16 13.53 16.99
C TYR A 97 -10.85 15.00 17.33
N GLU A 98 -10.44 15.30 18.57
CA GLU A 98 -10.00 16.64 19.00
C GLU A 98 -8.76 17.13 18.24
N LEU A 99 -7.94 16.24 17.66
CA LEU A 99 -6.82 16.62 16.78
C LEU A 99 -7.26 17.27 15.47
N GLN A 100 -8.57 17.24 15.17
CA GLN A 100 -9.13 18.04 14.09
C GLN A 100 -9.31 19.50 14.51
N GLU A 101 -9.53 19.79 15.80
CA GLU A 101 -9.86 21.13 16.30
C GLU A 101 -8.62 22.01 16.47
N GLU A 102 -7.48 21.41 16.78
CA GLU A 102 -6.22 22.12 17.00
C GLU A 102 -5.03 21.37 16.41
N TYR A 103 -4.07 22.14 15.88
CA TYR A 103 -2.74 21.65 15.63
C TYR A 103 -2.01 21.50 16.98
N ALA A 104 -1.59 20.28 17.28
CA ALA A 104 -0.87 19.91 18.50
C ALA A 104 0.39 19.09 18.17
N PHE A 105 1.24 19.66 17.34
CA PHE A 105 2.49 19.06 16.86
C PHE A 105 3.60 19.22 17.91
N SER A 106 4.54 18.29 17.97
CA SER A 106 5.78 18.46 18.76
C SER A 106 6.65 19.56 18.15
N ASP A 107 7.62 20.08 18.91
CA ASP A 107 8.53 21.14 18.45
C ASP A 107 9.26 20.76 17.15
N VAL A 108 9.62 19.48 16.99
CA VAL A 108 10.27 18.95 15.78
C VAL A 108 9.31 18.98 14.59
N ALA A 109 8.04 18.64 14.81
CA ALA A 109 7.03 18.56 13.76
C ALA A 109 6.37 19.92 13.43
N LEU A 110 6.74 21.02 14.11
CA LEU A 110 6.28 22.36 13.71
C LEU A 110 6.82 22.78 12.34
N THR A 111 7.97 22.25 11.93
CA THR A 111 8.49 22.39 10.56
C THR A 111 8.09 21.18 9.74
N ASN A 112 7.55 21.43 8.54
CA ASN A 112 7.22 20.34 7.62
C ASN A 112 8.50 19.81 6.96
N HIS A 113 8.95 18.63 7.41
CA HIS A 113 10.13 17.94 6.88
C HIS A 113 9.90 17.28 5.51
N TRP A 114 8.65 17.21 5.05
CA TRP A 114 8.29 16.61 3.76
C TRP A 114 8.54 17.58 2.59
N SER A 115 9.79 18.02 2.43
CA SER A 115 10.14 19.09 1.49
C SER A 115 9.94 18.74 0.01
N ASN A 116 9.75 17.45 -0.31
CA ASN A 116 9.36 17.04 -1.67
C ASN A 116 8.02 17.63 -2.10
N LEU A 117 7.12 17.97 -1.16
CA LEU A 117 5.87 18.68 -1.44
C LEU A 117 6.09 20.09 -2.01
N PHE A 118 7.25 20.70 -1.75
CA PHE A 118 7.55 22.07 -2.18
C PHE A 118 8.53 22.14 -3.35
N THR A 119 8.98 20.99 -3.84
CA THR A 119 9.96 20.91 -4.92
C THR A 119 9.24 20.78 -6.26
N ASP A 120 9.39 21.79 -7.13
CA ASP A 120 8.86 21.75 -8.48
C ASP A 120 9.71 20.83 -9.36
N ARG A 121 9.10 19.75 -9.86
CA ARG A 121 9.72 18.78 -10.77
C ARG A 121 9.09 18.76 -12.15
N THR A 122 8.31 19.79 -12.51
CA THR A 122 7.52 19.80 -13.75
C THR A 122 8.40 19.67 -15.00
N GLN A 123 9.62 20.20 -14.98
CA GLN A 123 10.57 20.06 -16.09
C GLN A 123 11.13 18.63 -16.21
N GLU A 124 11.50 18.01 -15.10
CA GLU A 124 11.95 16.61 -15.08
C GLU A 124 10.84 15.66 -15.51
N ILE A 125 9.61 15.92 -15.07
CA ILE A 125 8.41 15.16 -15.46
C ILE A 125 8.19 15.26 -16.96
N ALA A 126 8.21 16.47 -17.52
CA ALA A 126 8.00 16.72 -18.95
C ALA A 126 9.10 16.10 -19.83
N ALA A 127 10.30 15.90 -19.29
CA ALA A 127 11.42 15.29 -20.01
C ALA A 127 11.29 13.75 -20.17
N ILE A 128 10.39 13.11 -19.42
CA ILE A 128 10.15 11.66 -19.53
C ILE A 128 9.09 11.42 -20.60
N GLY A 129 9.41 10.61 -21.62
CA GLY A 129 8.46 10.22 -22.67
C GLY A 129 7.37 9.27 -22.16
N ASP A 130 6.19 9.31 -22.76
CA ASP A 130 5.06 8.43 -22.38
C ASP A 130 5.40 6.95 -22.56
N ASP A 131 5.96 6.58 -23.71
CA ASP A 131 6.37 5.20 -23.99
C ASP A 131 7.41 4.69 -22.98
N THR A 132 8.35 5.56 -22.58
CA THR A 132 9.35 5.25 -21.55
C THR A 132 8.69 5.01 -20.19
N ALA A 133 7.70 5.82 -19.81
CA ALA A 133 6.97 5.63 -18.56
C ALA A 133 6.17 4.33 -18.57
N LEU A 134 5.43 4.05 -19.66
CA LEU A 134 4.67 2.80 -19.81
C LEU A 134 5.57 1.56 -19.78
N GLU A 135 6.70 1.58 -20.48
CA GLU A 135 7.68 0.50 -20.43
C GLU A 135 8.21 0.32 -19.00
N TYR A 136 8.54 1.42 -18.31
CA TYR A 136 9.05 1.39 -16.95
C TYR A 136 8.03 0.76 -15.98
N ILE A 137 6.78 1.22 -15.93
CA ILE A 137 5.79 0.73 -14.95
C ILE A 137 5.38 -0.74 -15.19
N ARG A 138 5.64 -1.27 -16.39
CA ARG A 138 5.31 -2.65 -16.76
C ARG A 138 6.43 -3.65 -16.48
N GLN A 139 7.59 -3.21 -16.01
CA GLN A 139 8.69 -4.10 -15.64
C GLN A 139 8.47 -4.74 -14.26
N ASP A 140 9.06 -5.91 -14.07
CA ASP A 140 9.16 -6.58 -12.78
C ASP A 140 10.32 -6.01 -11.95
N ASN A 141 10.03 -5.57 -10.73
CA ASN A 141 11.06 -5.24 -9.74
C ASN A 141 10.91 -6.01 -8.41
N TYR A 142 9.99 -6.96 -8.34
CA TYR A 142 9.76 -7.83 -7.20
C TYR A 142 10.59 -9.11 -7.29
N THR A 143 10.60 -9.79 -8.44
CA THR A 143 11.39 -11.03 -8.62
C THR A 143 12.89 -10.83 -8.34
N PRO A 144 13.53 -9.72 -8.77
CA PRO A 144 14.91 -9.45 -8.39
C PRO A 144 15.12 -9.37 -6.87
N LEU A 145 14.20 -8.75 -6.12
CA LEU A 145 14.28 -8.66 -4.65
C LEU A 145 14.22 -10.05 -4.01
N VAL A 146 13.30 -10.90 -4.45
CA VAL A 146 13.20 -12.30 -3.98
C VAL A 146 14.53 -13.01 -4.17
N GLN A 147 15.09 -12.95 -5.38
CA GLN A 147 16.35 -13.62 -5.72
C GLN A 147 17.53 -13.08 -4.90
N ALA A 148 17.55 -11.78 -4.61
CA ALA A 148 18.63 -11.16 -3.85
C ALA A 148 18.57 -11.48 -2.34
N LEU A 149 17.39 -11.81 -1.79
CA LEU A 149 17.22 -12.13 -0.36
C LEU A 149 17.15 -13.64 -0.08
N GLN A 150 16.77 -14.45 -1.06
CA GLN A 150 16.61 -15.89 -0.88
C GLN A 150 17.95 -16.54 -0.49
N GLY A 151 17.96 -17.25 0.65
CA GLY A 151 19.14 -17.97 1.14
C GLY A 151 20.21 -17.09 1.80
N ARG A 152 19.89 -15.82 2.12
CA ARG A 152 20.79 -14.96 2.90
C ARG A 152 20.70 -15.26 4.39
N ASP A 153 21.80 -15.79 4.94
CA ASP A 153 21.92 -16.07 6.38
C ASP A 153 22.14 -14.79 7.22
N ASP A 154 22.58 -13.70 6.59
CA ASP A 154 22.90 -12.42 7.23
C ASP A 154 21.70 -11.47 7.35
N TYR A 155 20.53 -11.87 6.85
CA TYR A 155 19.32 -11.05 6.85
C TYR A 155 18.20 -11.68 7.69
N PRO A 156 17.88 -11.12 8.88
CA PRO A 156 16.90 -11.70 9.81
C PRO A 156 15.45 -11.32 9.49
N GLY A 157 15.22 -10.54 8.43
CA GLY A 157 13.92 -9.97 8.09
C GLY A 157 13.01 -10.88 7.28
N TYR A 158 11.92 -10.29 6.78
CA TYR A 158 11.02 -10.94 5.84
C TYR A 158 11.69 -11.12 4.49
N VAL A 159 11.77 -12.38 4.05
CA VAL A 159 12.16 -12.77 2.70
C VAL A 159 10.87 -12.99 1.90
N PRO A 160 10.61 -12.19 0.84
CA PRO A 160 9.41 -12.36 0.05
C PRO A 160 9.33 -13.74 -0.61
N ASP A 161 8.15 -14.36 -0.55
CA ASP A 161 7.93 -15.77 -0.90
C ASP A 161 6.72 -16.01 -1.82
N LEU A 162 6.20 -14.95 -2.44
CA LEU A 162 5.03 -14.98 -3.33
C LEU A 162 5.48 -14.91 -4.81
N ASP A 163 5.01 -15.83 -5.64
CA ASP A 163 5.13 -15.71 -7.10
C ASP A 163 3.88 -15.04 -7.69
N PHE A 164 3.98 -13.75 -8.00
CA PHE A 164 2.91 -12.99 -8.64
C PHE A 164 2.58 -13.48 -10.06
N ASP A 165 3.56 -14.03 -10.80
CA ASP A 165 3.36 -14.51 -12.17
C ASP A 165 2.57 -15.83 -12.21
N ALA A 166 2.68 -16.65 -11.16
CA ALA A 166 1.82 -17.83 -10.98
C ALA A 166 0.33 -17.44 -10.86
N GLY A 167 0.05 -16.24 -10.33
CA GLY A 167 -1.27 -15.66 -10.19
C GLY A 167 -2.14 -16.32 -9.12
N PHE A 168 -3.43 -15.98 -9.14
CA PHE A 168 -4.40 -16.37 -8.10
C PHE A 168 -5.49 -17.28 -8.68
N ASP A 169 -6.03 -18.17 -7.85
CA ASP A 169 -7.19 -18.99 -8.19
C ASP A 169 -8.53 -18.24 -8.00
N ALA A 170 -9.64 -18.92 -8.27
CA ALA A 170 -10.98 -18.33 -8.18
C ALA A 170 -11.43 -18.01 -6.75
N ASP A 171 -10.81 -18.63 -5.74
CA ASP A 171 -11.03 -18.37 -4.32
C ASP A 171 -10.03 -17.36 -3.76
N GLY A 172 -9.17 -16.79 -4.62
CA GLY A 172 -8.18 -15.78 -4.31
C GLY A 172 -6.88 -16.30 -3.70
N PHE A 173 -6.66 -17.62 -3.63
CA PHE A 173 -5.38 -18.17 -3.17
C PHE A 173 -4.30 -18.05 -4.24
N ALA A 174 -3.08 -17.72 -3.84
CA ALA A 174 -1.92 -17.77 -4.71
C ALA A 174 -1.66 -19.21 -5.18
N LYS A 175 -1.38 -19.37 -6.47
CA LYS A 175 -1.20 -20.69 -7.11
C LYS A 175 0.19 -21.31 -6.90
N ASP A 176 1.07 -20.60 -6.21
CA ASP A 176 2.46 -20.97 -5.93
C ASP A 176 2.63 -21.82 -4.66
N GLY A 177 1.56 -22.00 -3.89
CA GLY A 177 1.59 -22.73 -2.61
C GLY A 177 2.07 -21.90 -1.42
N SER A 178 2.29 -20.59 -1.58
CA SER A 178 2.68 -19.66 -0.49
C SER A 178 1.58 -19.46 0.56
N ASN A 179 0.34 -19.87 0.23
CA ASN A 179 -0.88 -19.68 1.02
C ASN A 179 -1.30 -18.22 1.21
N TRP A 180 -0.69 -17.27 0.49
CA TRP A 180 -1.21 -15.91 0.39
C TRP A 180 -2.59 -15.91 -0.26
N ARG A 181 -3.48 -15.08 0.26
CA ARG A 181 -4.83 -14.92 -0.27
C ARG A 181 -5.11 -13.45 -0.58
N GLY A 182 -5.52 -13.15 -1.80
CA GLY A 182 -5.85 -11.80 -2.24
C GLY A 182 -7.14 -11.28 -1.61
N ILE A 183 -7.14 -9.99 -1.28
CA ILE A 183 -8.32 -9.27 -0.79
C ILE A 183 -8.75 -8.28 -1.86
N ARG A 184 -10.06 -8.31 -2.19
CA ARG A 184 -10.71 -7.26 -2.96
C ARG A 184 -11.47 -6.32 -2.03
N TYR A 185 -11.11 -5.05 -2.05
CA TYR A 185 -11.58 -4.05 -1.10
C TYR A 185 -11.80 -2.68 -1.75
N LYS A 186 -12.56 -1.83 -1.07
CA LYS A 186 -12.67 -0.42 -1.42
C LYS A 186 -11.46 0.35 -0.85
N PRO A 187 -10.63 1.02 -1.66
CA PRO A 187 -9.44 1.74 -1.17
C PRO A 187 -9.78 2.77 -0.10
N PHE A 188 -8.83 3.01 0.82
CA PHE A 188 -8.95 4.09 1.80
C PHE A 188 -8.96 5.46 1.10
N LEU A 189 -9.48 6.48 1.79
CA LEU A 189 -9.77 7.79 1.19
C LEU A 189 -8.49 8.59 0.91
N GLY A 190 -8.56 9.49 -0.07
CA GLY A 190 -7.51 10.48 -0.33
C GLY A 190 -6.31 9.94 -1.12
N THR A 191 -5.11 10.10 -0.59
CA THR A 191 -3.85 9.85 -1.31
C THR A 191 -3.70 8.42 -1.89
N PHE A 192 -4.42 7.42 -1.37
CA PHE A 192 -4.38 6.02 -1.83
C PHE A 192 -5.15 5.74 -3.14
N TRP A 193 -5.76 6.75 -3.75
CA TRP A 193 -6.51 6.57 -4.99
C TRP A 193 -5.64 6.61 -6.24
N ALA A 194 -6.06 5.88 -7.29
CA ALA A 194 -5.37 5.86 -8.59
C ALA A 194 -5.24 7.27 -9.18
N THR A 195 -6.28 8.11 -9.04
CA THR A 195 -6.25 9.51 -9.49
C THR A 195 -5.24 10.39 -8.74
N ASN A 196 -4.69 9.91 -7.62
CA ASN A 196 -3.63 10.55 -6.84
C ASN A 196 -2.27 9.82 -7.00
N GLY A 197 -2.18 8.91 -7.97
CA GLY A 197 -0.94 8.26 -8.37
C GLY A 197 -0.67 6.94 -7.66
N ASN A 198 -1.60 6.42 -6.87
CA ASN A 198 -1.39 5.18 -6.12
C ASN A 198 -2.43 4.14 -6.51
N THR A 199 -1.97 2.97 -6.95
CA THR A 199 -2.75 1.74 -6.86
C THR A 199 -2.11 0.84 -5.81
N ASP A 200 -2.89 -0.11 -5.27
CA ASP A 200 -2.37 -1.05 -4.31
C ASP A 200 -3.09 -2.39 -4.35
N ASP A 201 -2.47 -3.40 -3.73
CA ASP A 201 -3.08 -4.68 -3.43
C ASP A 201 -2.69 -5.14 -2.03
N VAL A 202 -3.59 -5.89 -1.38
CA VAL A 202 -3.34 -6.48 -0.06
C VAL A 202 -3.61 -7.98 -0.13
N LEU A 203 -2.65 -8.74 0.39
CA LEU A 203 -2.74 -10.18 0.60
C LEU A 203 -2.69 -10.47 2.10
N ILE A 204 -3.40 -11.52 2.50
CA ILE A 204 -3.46 -12.00 3.87
C ILE A 204 -3.01 -13.46 3.92
N ARG A 205 -2.31 -13.84 4.99
CA ARG A 205 -1.96 -15.23 5.27
C ARG A 205 -2.20 -15.56 6.73
N LEU A 206 -3.02 -16.57 6.97
CA LEU A 206 -3.23 -17.15 8.28
C LEU A 206 -2.08 -18.12 8.64
N PRO A 207 -1.76 -18.27 9.94
CA PRO A 207 -0.80 -19.27 10.41
C PRO A 207 -1.20 -20.69 10.01
N GLU A 208 -0.22 -21.59 9.91
CA GLU A 208 -0.40 -22.99 9.49
C GLU A 208 -1.51 -23.74 10.25
N ALA A 209 -1.68 -23.50 11.56
CA ALA A 209 -2.72 -24.16 12.35
C ALA A 209 -4.16 -23.88 11.83
N PHE A 210 -4.38 -22.75 11.16
CA PHE A 210 -5.70 -22.35 10.65
C PHE A 210 -6.09 -23.05 9.34
N ARG A 211 -5.14 -23.72 8.68
CA ARG A 211 -5.39 -24.49 7.45
C ARG A 211 -5.36 -26.01 7.69
N LYS A 212 -5.26 -26.45 8.95
CA LYS A 212 -5.15 -27.86 9.31
C LYS A 212 -6.37 -28.38 10.06
N ASP A 213 -6.76 -29.62 9.77
CA ASP A 213 -7.78 -30.34 10.52
C ASP A 213 -7.30 -30.70 11.94
N ALA A 214 -8.16 -31.30 12.75
CA ALA A 214 -7.85 -31.64 14.15
C ALA A 214 -6.75 -32.71 14.31
N VAL A 215 -6.42 -33.46 13.24
CA VAL A 215 -5.35 -34.48 13.25
C VAL A 215 -4.06 -33.98 12.59
N GLY A 216 -4.06 -32.76 12.03
CA GLY A 216 -2.89 -32.07 11.49
C GLY A 216 -2.72 -32.13 9.97
N ASN A 217 -3.70 -32.64 9.22
CA ASN A 217 -3.65 -32.62 7.75
C ASN A 217 -4.14 -31.29 7.20
N ASP A 218 -3.62 -30.87 6.05
CA ASP A 218 -4.11 -29.69 5.34
C ASP A 218 -5.56 -29.88 4.88
N SER A 219 -6.38 -28.87 5.13
CA SER A 219 -7.81 -28.85 4.81
C SER A 219 -8.23 -27.46 4.31
N LEU A 220 -8.48 -27.36 3.00
CA LEU A 220 -8.97 -26.13 2.38
C LEU A 220 -10.32 -25.68 2.98
N ALA A 221 -11.19 -26.62 3.33
CA ALA A 221 -12.48 -26.31 3.94
C ALA A 221 -12.33 -25.64 5.32
N ILE A 222 -11.40 -26.13 6.15
CA ILE A 222 -11.06 -25.49 7.43
C ILE A 222 -10.41 -24.12 7.20
N HIS A 223 -9.53 -24.01 6.21
CA HIS A 223 -8.87 -22.74 5.88
C HIS A 223 -9.88 -21.66 5.48
N LYS A 224 -10.82 -21.99 4.58
CA LYS A 224 -11.91 -21.08 4.15
C LYS A 224 -12.85 -20.74 5.31
N LEU A 225 -13.22 -21.72 6.13
CA LEU A 225 -14.04 -21.48 7.34
C LEU A 225 -13.35 -20.50 8.30
N ASN A 226 -12.06 -20.71 8.58
CA ASN A 226 -11.33 -19.84 9.50
C ASN A 226 -11.15 -18.41 8.95
N TYR A 227 -11.00 -18.24 7.64
CA TYR A 227 -11.09 -16.92 7.01
C TYR A 227 -12.47 -16.29 7.14
N ALA A 228 -13.56 -17.05 6.95
CA ALA A 228 -14.92 -16.54 7.10
C ALA A 228 -15.22 -16.12 8.55
N ILE A 229 -14.76 -16.89 9.54
CA ILE A 229 -14.86 -16.54 10.97
C ILE A 229 -14.04 -15.28 11.27
N LEU A 230 -12.79 -15.20 10.80
CA LEU A 230 -11.94 -14.03 10.99
C LEU A 230 -12.57 -12.79 10.36
N GLU A 231 -13.04 -12.91 9.12
CA GLU A 231 -13.75 -11.86 8.41
C GLU A 231 -14.91 -11.38 9.28
N ALA A 232 -15.87 -12.24 9.63
CA ALA A 232 -17.02 -11.86 10.46
C ALA A 232 -16.63 -11.24 11.82
N ALA A 233 -15.53 -11.68 12.45
CA ALA A 233 -15.05 -11.16 13.72
C ALA A 233 -14.46 -9.75 13.61
N VAL A 234 -13.59 -9.50 12.63
CA VAL A 234 -12.98 -8.18 12.41
C VAL A 234 -13.99 -7.20 11.81
N CYS A 235 -14.97 -7.73 11.09
CA CYS A 235 -16.03 -7.02 10.40
C CYS A 235 -17.26 -6.67 11.28
N SER A 236 -17.15 -6.78 12.60
CA SER A 236 -18.29 -6.53 13.49
C SER A 236 -17.88 -5.81 14.77
N GLU A 237 -18.44 -4.62 14.96
CA GLU A 237 -18.18 -3.83 16.17
C GLU A 237 -18.63 -4.62 17.41
N PRO A 238 -17.84 -4.64 18.49
CA PRO A 238 -18.30 -5.18 19.76
C PRO A 238 -19.59 -4.48 20.21
N GLY A 239 -20.60 -5.28 20.58
CA GLY A 239 -21.92 -4.77 20.99
C GLY A 239 -22.95 -4.68 19.86
N MET A 240 -22.56 -4.83 18.59
CA MET A 240 -23.51 -4.94 17.47
C MET A 240 -23.87 -6.40 17.15
N SER A 241 -25.06 -6.64 16.62
CA SER A 241 -25.39 -7.94 16.00
C SER A 241 -24.49 -8.18 14.79
N ILE A 242 -24.07 -9.43 14.60
CA ILE A 242 -23.29 -9.81 13.42
C ILE A 242 -24.27 -10.14 12.31
N ASP A 243 -23.99 -9.64 11.12
CA ASP A 243 -24.68 -10.01 9.90
C ASP A 243 -23.74 -9.85 8.71
N ARG A 244 -22.81 -10.80 8.55
CA ARG A 244 -21.75 -10.72 7.55
C ARG A 244 -21.95 -11.77 6.47
N GLU A 245 -22.11 -11.33 5.24
CA GLU A 245 -21.99 -12.21 4.07
C GLU A 245 -20.53 -12.66 3.91
N VAL A 246 -20.35 -13.97 3.79
CA VAL A 246 -19.07 -14.65 3.64
C VAL A 246 -19.11 -15.57 2.42
N GLU A 247 -17.96 -16.07 2.00
CA GLU A 247 -17.93 -17.14 1.00
C GLU A 247 -18.65 -18.41 1.49
N PRO A 248 -19.09 -19.30 0.60
CA PRO A 248 -19.69 -20.57 1.00
C PRO A 248 -18.74 -21.40 1.88
N VAL A 249 -19.16 -21.69 3.11
CA VAL A 249 -18.40 -22.49 4.09
C VAL A 249 -19.31 -23.49 4.78
N ASP A 250 -18.76 -24.65 5.17
CA ASP A 250 -19.45 -25.64 5.99
C ASP A 250 -19.32 -25.28 7.48
N GLU A 251 -20.39 -24.81 8.09
CA GLU A 251 -20.37 -24.44 9.52
C GLU A 251 -20.26 -25.66 10.45
N GLY A 252 -20.58 -26.86 9.97
CA GLY A 252 -20.44 -28.10 10.75
C GLY A 252 -19.00 -28.35 11.21
N LEU A 253 -18.02 -27.83 10.46
CA LEU A 253 -16.61 -27.88 10.80
C LEU A 253 -16.23 -27.01 12.01
N SER A 254 -17.08 -26.03 12.39
CA SER A 254 -16.90 -25.20 13.58
C SER A 254 -17.58 -25.76 14.84
N GLY A 255 -18.58 -26.65 14.66
CA GLY A 255 -19.42 -27.12 15.76
C GLY A 255 -20.30 -26.02 16.39
N THR A 256 -20.55 -24.92 15.67
CA THR A 256 -21.38 -23.79 16.11
C THR A 256 -22.40 -23.46 15.01
N ASP A 257 -23.61 -23.04 15.42
CA ASP A 257 -24.65 -22.51 14.55
C ASP A 257 -24.27 -21.09 14.14
N LEU A 258 -23.48 -20.97 13.08
CA LEU A 258 -22.88 -19.71 12.64
C LEU A 258 -23.93 -18.82 11.96
N ASP A 259 -24.90 -19.39 11.25
CA ASP A 259 -25.93 -18.63 10.51
C ASP A 259 -27.18 -18.28 11.35
N GLY A 260 -27.29 -18.86 12.55
CA GLY A 260 -28.38 -18.65 13.49
C GLY A 260 -29.68 -19.34 13.08
N SER A 261 -29.59 -20.47 12.37
CA SER A 261 -30.74 -21.26 11.90
C SER A 261 -31.40 -22.10 13.01
N GLY A 262 -30.71 -22.31 14.14
CA GLY A 262 -31.14 -23.19 15.22
C GLY A 262 -30.63 -24.64 15.07
N GLY A 263 -29.80 -24.92 14.06
CA GLY A 263 -29.12 -26.20 13.84
C GLY A 263 -27.64 -25.99 13.56
N ILE A 264 -26.87 -27.08 13.48
CA ILE A 264 -25.45 -27.03 13.07
C ILE A 264 -25.28 -27.90 11.84
N GLY A 265 -24.75 -27.32 10.78
CA GLY A 265 -24.23 -28.03 9.62
C GLY A 265 -24.82 -27.55 8.30
N GLY A 266 -24.08 -27.81 7.22
CA GLY A 266 -24.45 -27.40 5.88
C GLY A 266 -23.64 -26.19 5.39
N ILE A 267 -23.84 -25.86 4.12
CA ILE A 267 -23.12 -24.75 3.48
C ILE A 267 -23.89 -23.45 3.72
N ILE A 268 -23.24 -22.51 4.41
CA ILE A 268 -23.76 -21.19 4.71
C ILE A 268 -22.99 -20.12 3.92
N THR A 269 -23.62 -18.97 3.70
CA THR A 269 -23.00 -17.78 3.08
C THR A 269 -23.13 -16.54 3.95
N ARG A 270 -23.62 -16.70 5.18
CA ARG A 270 -23.86 -15.59 6.10
C ARG A 270 -23.63 -16.02 7.54
N ILE A 271 -22.80 -15.27 8.24
CA ILE A 271 -22.50 -15.50 9.66
C ILE A 271 -23.25 -14.45 10.49
N LYS A 272 -24.00 -14.93 11.48
CA LYS A 272 -24.71 -14.13 12.50
C LYS A 272 -24.22 -14.38 13.93
N ASN A 273 -23.56 -15.51 14.16
CA ASN A 273 -22.95 -15.85 15.44
C ASN A 273 -21.46 -16.19 15.24
N LEU A 274 -20.61 -15.82 16.19
CA LEU A 274 -19.21 -16.26 16.19
C LEU A 274 -19.03 -17.45 17.12
N PRO A 275 -18.17 -18.41 16.75
CA PRO A 275 -17.74 -19.43 17.69
C PRO A 275 -16.77 -18.82 18.71
N ALA A 276 -16.56 -19.51 19.83
CA ALA A 276 -15.59 -19.06 20.84
C ALA A 276 -14.14 -19.20 20.35
N TYR A 277 -13.88 -20.20 19.49
CA TYR A 277 -12.55 -20.55 18.97
C TYR A 277 -12.63 -20.86 17.48
N TYR A 278 -11.48 -20.81 16.81
CA TYR A 278 -11.36 -21.21 15.41
C TYR A 278 -11.52 -22.73 15.23
N ALA A 279 -11.62 -23.20 13.98
CA ALA A 279 -11.81 -24.61 13.66
C ALA A 279 -10.48 -25.35 13.42
N GLY A 280 -10.52 -26.69 13.51
CA GLY A 280 -9.38 -27.56 13.22
C GLY A 280 -8.25 -27.46 14.25
N ALA A 281 -7.00 -27.48 13.79
CA ALA A 281 -5.83 -27.36 14.67
C ALA A 281 -5.74 -25.98 15.38
N ALA A 282 -6.49 -24.98 14.92
CA ALA A 282 -6.62 -23.67 15.56
C ALA A 282 -7.68 -23.61 16.69
N ALA A 283 -8.29 -24.73 17.10
CA ALA A 283 -9.35 -24.77 18.10
C ALA A 283 -8.98 -24.29 19.52
N GLY A 284 -7.70 -24.06 19.80
CA GLY A 284 -7.23 -23.40 21.03
C GLY A 284 -7.14 -21.87 20.94
N ILE A 285 -7.33 -21.29 19.76
CA ILE A 285 -7.13 -19.85 19.51
C ILE A 285 -8.49 -19.15 19.59
N PRO A 286 -8.66 -18.15 20.49
CA PRO A 286 -9.95 -17.49 20.67
C PRO A 286 -10.29 -16.59 19.48
N VAL A 287 -11.57 -16.57 19.11
CA VAL A 287 -12.10 -15.61 18.15
C VAL A 287 -12.40 -14.31 18.88
N ARG A 288 -11.78 -13.21 18.44
CA ARG A 288 -11.92 -11.90 19.07
C ARG A 288 -12.43 -10.90 18.04
N ARG A 289 -13.49 -10.18 18.38
CA ARG A 289 -13.99 -9.11 17.52
C ARG A 289 -12.94 -8.00 17.40
N TYR A 290 -12.83 -7.42 16.21
CA TYR A 290 -11.92 -6.32 15.89
C TYR A 290 -10.41 -6.58 16.07
N LEU A 291 -9.99 -7.82 16.37
CA LEU A 291 -8.59 -8.18 16.56
C LEU A 291 -8.20 -9.34 15.66
N TYR A 292 -6.97 -9.35 15.18
CA TYR A 292 -6.43 -10.47 14.42
C TYR A 292 -5.70 -11.47 15.31
N PRO A 293 -5.67 -12.77 14.95
CA PRO A 293 -4.90 -13.76 15.68
C PRO A 293 -3.39 -13.51 15.56
N THR A 294 -2.65 -13.88 16.60
CA THR A 294 -1.18 -13.86 16.55
C THR A 294 -0.66 -14.76 15.42
N GLY A 295 0.37 -14.27 14.74
CA GLY A 295 1.03 -14.93 13.62
C GLY A 295 0.42 -14.59 12.26
N ILE A 296 -0.71 -13.90 12.20
CA ILE A 296 -1.26 -13.44 10.91
C ILE A 296 -0.27 -12.52 10.20
N GLU A 297 -0.28 -12.58 8.88
CA GLU A 297 0.59 -11.79 8.03
C GLU A 297 -0.22 -11.02 6.98
N PHE A 298 0.28 -9.84 6.62
CA PHE A 298 -0.18 -9.08 5.46
C PHE A 298 0.99 -8.73 4.54
N LEU A 299 0.73 -8.79 3.24
CA LEU A 299 1.59 -8.23 2.21
C LEU A 299 0.80 -7.14 1.48
N HIS A 300 1.31 -5.92 1.49
CA HIS A 300 0.71 -4.76 0.85
C HIS A 300 1.69 -4.21 -0.16
N SER A 301 1.34 -4.18 -1.44
CA SER A 301 2.16 -3.51 -2.44
C SER A 301 1.51 -2.19 -2.86
N VAL A 302 2.32 -1.14 -2.97
CA VAL A 302 1.93 0.15 -3.56
C VAL A 302 2.55 0.18 -4.95
N ARG A 303 1.76 0.52 -5.97
CA ARG A 303 2.11 0.37 -7.38
C ARG A 303 1.79 1.63 -8.17
N TYR A 304 2.42 1.71 -9.34
CA TYR A 304 2.12 2.70 -10.38
C TYR A 304 0.71 2.50 -10.97
N VAL A 305 0.26 3.45 -11.78
CA VAL A 305 -1.07 3.45 -12.39
C VAL A 305 -0.96 3.08 -13.87
N ASP A 306 -1.19 1.82 -14.25
CA ASP A 306 -1.21 1.45 -15.67
C ASP A 306 -2.58 1.78 -16.29
N PRO A 307 -2.72 2.84 -17.11
CA PRO A 307 -4.02 3.26 -17.62
C PRO A 307 -4.64 2.25 -18.60
N ASP A 308 -3.86 1.31 -19.14
CA ASP A 308 -4.32 0.28 -20.06
C ASP A 308 -4.66 -1.04 -19.35
N ALA A 309 -4.29 -1.18 -18.06
CA ALA A 309 -4.63 -2.36 -17.28
C ALA A 309 -6.08 -2.27 -16.76
N PRO A 310 -6.88 -3.36 -16.82
CA PRO A 310 -8.27 -3.34 -16.35
C PRO A 310 -8.47 -2.88 -14.91
N SER A 311 -7.53 -3.19 -14.00
CA SER A 311 -7.55 -2.77 -12.59
C SER A 311 -6.71 -1.52 -12.32
N MET A 312 -6.09 -0.94 -13.34
CA MET A 312 -5.10 0.14 -13.26
C MET A 312 -3.83 -0.19 -12.47
N ILE A 313 -3.67 -1.43 -12.02
CA ILE A 313 -2.53 -1.86 -11.22
C ILE A 313 -1.37 -2.21 -12.16
N ALA A 314 -0.25 -1.49 -12.01
CA ALA A 314 0.96 -1.76 -12.78
C ALA A 314 1.77 -2.95 -12.24
N ARG A 315 2.59 -3.58 -13.09
CA ARG A 315 3.48 -4.69 -12.67
C ARG A 315 4.57 -4.22 -11.71
N ARG A 316 5.11 -3.01 -11.90
CA ARG A 316 6.15 -2.43 -11.06
C ARG A 316 5.60 -1.94 -9.73
N MET A 317 6.28 -2.29 -8.65
CA MET A 317 5.98 -1.80 -7.30
C MET A 317 6.76 -0.53 -7.00
N LYS A 318 6.08 0.46 -6.42
CA LYS A 318 6.70 1.60 -5.73
C LYS A 318 7.25 1.16 -4.38
N GLU A 319 6.43 0.40 -3.65
CA GLU A 319 6.75 -0.13 -2.33
C GLU A 319 6.18 -1.54 -2.14
N LEU A 320 6.86 -2.34 -1.33
CA LEU A 320 6.36 -3.59 -0.78
C LEU A 320 6.40 -3.51 0.74
N ARG A 321 5.27 -3.72 1.40
CA ARG A 321 5.12 -3.60 2.84
C ARG A 321 4.62 -4.93 3.41
N TYR A 322 5.44 -5.55 4.23
CA TYR A 322 5.11 -6.74 4.98
C TYR A 322 4.72 -6.36 6.41
N SER A 323 3.72 -7.05 6.98
CA SER A 323 3.45 -6.95 8.41
C SER A 323 3.05 -8.29 9.00
N ARG A 324 3.37 -8.48 10.29
CA ARG A 324 3.03 -9.67 11.05
C ARG A 324 2.62 -9.33 12.47
N LYS A 325 1.55 -9.96 12.96
CA LYS A 325 1.16 -9.87 14.37
C LYS A 325 2.03 -10.81 15.20
N LEU A 326 2.91 -10.26 16.03
CA LEU A 326 3.80 -11.05 16.90
C LEU A 326 3.20 -11.30 18.28
N ILE A 327 2.44 -10.34 18.80
CA ILE A 327 1.89 -10.36 20.15
C ILE A 327 0.45 -9.84 20.11
N ASP A 328 -0.43 -10.45 20.89
CA ASP A 328 -1.76 -9.93 21.20
C ASP A 328 -1.79 -9.49 22.67
N PRO A 329 -1.63 -8.18 22.96
CA PRO A 329 -1.66 -7.70 24.33
C PRO A 329 -3.01 -8.00 25.00
N SER A 330 -3.01 -8.20 26.31
CA SER A 330 -4.25 -8.22 27.08
C SER A 330 -4.96 -6.86 27.02
N GLN A 331 -6.24 -6.83 27.40
CA GLN A 331 -6.98 -5.56 27.53
C GLN A 331 -6.25 -4.58 28.46
N SER A 332 -5.78 -5.07 29.61
CA SER A 332 -5.07 -4.24 30.59
C SER A 332 -3.75 -3.67 30.07
N GLU A 333 -3.06 -4.39 29.19
CA GLU A 333 -1.83 -3.91 28.55
C GLU A 333 -2.14 -2.87 27.47
N ARG A 334 -3.20 -3.06 26.69
CA ARG A 334 -3.66 -2.03 25.73
C ARG A 334 -4.01 -0.71 26.40
N SER A 335 -4.80 -0.73 27.47
CA SER A 335 -5.13 0.51 28.19
C SER A 335 -3.89 1.19 28.78
N LYS A 336 -2.88 0.42 29.21
CA LYS A 336 -1.59 0.97 29.66
C LYS A 336 -0.78 1.57 28.52
N ILE A 337 -0.80 0.97 27.33
CA ILE A 337 -0.15 1.52 26.12
C ILE A 337 -0.73 2.91 25.82
N TYR A 338 -2.05 3.04 25.72
CA TYR A 338 -2.70 4.33 25.46
C TYR A 338 -2.43 5.36 26.57
N SER A 339 -2.48 4.94 27.84
CA SER A 339 -2.17 5.83 28.96
C SER A 339 -0.73 6.33 28.93
N ARG A 340 0.22 5.46 28.56
CA ARG A 340 1.63 5.84 28.42
C ARG A 340 1.82 6.83 27.28
N GLU A 341 1.25 6.56 26.11
CA GLU A 341 1.32 7.46 24.96
C GLU A 341 0.75 8.85 25.27
N ALA A 342 -0.38 8.91 25.98
CA ALA A 342 -0.96 10.19 26.42
C ALA A 342 -0.01 10.97 27.33
N ASN A 343 0.70 10.30 28.25
CA ASN A 343 1.70 10.94 29.12
C ASN A 343 2.93 11.38 28.33
N GLU A 344 3.47 10.52 27.46
CA GLU A 344 4.62 10.81 26.58
C GLU A 344 4.33 12.04 25.71
N LYS A 345 3.12 12.15 25.16
CA LYS A 345 2.68 13.32 24.40
C LYS A 345 2.62 14.59 25.24
N GLN A 346 2.13 14.51 26.49
CA GLN A 346 2.12 15.65 27.41
C GLN A 346 3.53 16.10 27.81
N GLU A 347 4.47 15.16 27.87
CA GLU A 347 5.89 15.40 28.14
C GLU A 347 6.67 15.86 26.90
N GLY A 348 6.04 15.92 25.73
CA GLY A 348 6.67 16.34 24.47
C GLY A 348 7.64 15.31 23.90
N MET A 349 7.50 14.03 24.27
CA MET A 349 8.33 12.96 23.74
C MET A 349 7.96 12.61 22.31
N VAL A 350 8.97 12.34 21.48
CA VAL A 350 8.79 11.78 20.14
C VAL A 350 8.58 10.27 20.21
N PRO A 351 7.75 9.68 19.32
CA PRO A 351 7.50 8.24 19.32
C PRO A 351 8.77 7.45 18.99
N ILE A 352 9.03 6.37 19.75
CA ILE A 352 10.16 5.46 19.53
C ILE A 352 9.63 4.06 19.27
N TYR A 353 10.07 3.46 18.17
CA TYR A 353 9.69 2.12 17.77
C TYR A 353 10.84 1.14 17.97
N THR A 354 10.54 -0.03 18.53
CA THR A 354 11.54 -1.10 18.69
C THR A 354 11.80 -1.81 17.37
N GLY A 355 13.01 -2.32 17.20
CA GLY A 355 13.46 -3.00 15.98
C GLY A 355 14.36 -2.11 15.11
N GLY A 356 14.57 -2.53 13.88
CA GLY A 356 15.34 -1.80 12.88
C GLY A 356 14.83 -2.09 11.47
N PRO A 357 15.41 -1.46 10.44
CA PRO A 357 15.04 -1.73 9.05
C PRO A 357 15.04 -3.21 8.68
N ASP A 358 16.05 -3.95 9.11
CA ASP A 358 16.32 -5.35 8.78
C ASP A 358 15.43 -6.35 9.52
N THR A 359 15.03 -6.05 10.74
CA THR A 359 14.05 -6.87 11.47
C THR A 359 12.62 -6.39 11.29
N GLY A 360 12.43 -5.18 10.79
CA GLY A 360 11.16 -4.46 10.85
C GLY A 360 10.94 -3.68 12.15
N LEU A 361 10.15 -2.60 12.06
CA LEU A 361 9.75 -1.77 13.21
C LEU A 361 8.50 -2.34 13.87
N ARG A 362 8.39 -2.19 15.20
CA ARG A 362 7.27 -2.74 15.96
C ARG A 362 6.50 -1.68 16.70
N ASN A 363 5.18 -1.75 16.60
CA ASN A 363 4.30 -0.93 17.42
C ASN A 363 4.07 -1.60 18.80
N PRO A 364 3.62 -0.85 19.81
CA PRO A 364 3.33 -1.42 21.12
C PRO A 364 2.16 -2.43 21.14
N PHE A 365 1.30 -2.43 20.11
CA PHE A 365 0.16 -3.34 19.97
C PHE A 365 0.54 -4.71 19.40
N GLY A 366 1.84 -4.97 19.16
CA GLY A 366 2.36 -6.26 18.77
C GLY A 366 2.47 -6.49 17.26
N TRP A 367 2.29 -5.46 16.43
CA TRP A 367 2.56 -5.54 14.99
C TRP A 367 4.03 -5.23 14.69
N GLN A 368 4.63 -6.06 13.84
CA GLN A 368 5.90 -5.81 13.18
C GLN A 368 5.64 -5.46 11.72
N LEU A 369 6.24 -4.38 11.23
CA LEU A 369 6.14 -3.92 9.85
C LEU A 369 7.54 -3.92 9.22
N GLN A 370 7.63 -4.19 7.92
CA GLN A 370 8.86 -4.08 7.12
C GLN A 370 8.55 -3.57 5.72
N GLY A 371 9.25 -2.53 5.29
CA GLY A 371 9.04 -1.90 3.99
C GLY A 371 10.25 -2.02 3.06
N PHE A 372 9.96 -2.20 1.78
CA PHE A 372 10.88 -2.05 0.67
C PHE A 372 10.37 -0.94 -0.25
N ILE A 373 11.27 -0.18 -0.87
CA ILE A 373 10.98 0.94 -1.78
C ILE A 373 11.98 0.94 -2.93
N GLU A 374 11.66 1.54 -4.07
CA GLU A 374 12.57 1.58 -5.21
C GLU A 374 13.94 2.25 -4.93
N ASP A 375 15.01 1.67 -5.46
CA ASP A 375 16.33 2.27 -5.63
C ASP A 375 16.39 3.13 -6.90
N GLU A 376 17.53 3.79 -7.14
CA GLU A 376 17.69 4.71 -8.28
C GLU A 376 17.55 4.00 -9.65
N GLN A 377 17.76 2.68 -9.68
CA GLN A 377 17.58 1.84 -10.87
C GLN A 377 16.18 1.22 -10.97
N GLY A 378 15.28 1.54 -10.02
CA GLY A 378 13.92 1.03 -9.99
C GLY A 378 13.79 -0.42 -9.48
N ARG A 379 14.81 -0.96 -8.82
CA ARG A 379 14.75 -2.25 -8.10
C ARG A 379 14.28 -1.99 -6.67
N LEU A 380 13.53 -2.90 -6.05
CA LEU A 380 13.18 -2.71 -4.64
C LEU A 380 14.41 -2.83 -3.73
N ARG A 381 14.50 -2.00 -2.71
CA ARG A 381 15.52 -2.07 -1.65
C ARG A 381 14.86 -1.92 -0.30
N LEU A 382 15.52 -2.37 0.75
CA LEU A 382 15.04 -2.18 2.11
C LEU A 382 14.91 -0.67 2.40
N GLN A 383 13.79 -0.27 3.03
CA GLN A 383 13.61 1.10 3.49
C GLN A 383 14.65 1.43 4.56
N THR A 384 15.14 2.67 4.59
CA THR A 384 15.89 3.17 5.75
C THR A 384 14.97 3.22 6.97
N HIS A 385 15.54 3.40 8.16
CA HIS A 385 14.72 3.49 9.37
C HIS A 385 13.74 4.66 9.29
N GLU A 386 14.18 5.84 8.84
CA GLU A 386 13.33 7.02 8.69
C GLU A 386 12.21 6.82 7.65
N GLU A 387 12.53 6.25 6.48
CA GLU A 387 11.54 5.90 5.45
C GLU A 387 10.46 4.94 5.99
N HIS A 388 10.84 4.07 6.92
CA HIS A 388 9.98 3.08 7.52
C HIS A 388 9.10 3.66 8.63
N VAL A 389 9.61 4.61 9.44
CA VAL A 389 8.84 5.28 10.50
C VAL A 389 7.56 5.94 9.96
N PHE A 390 7.54 6.38 8.69
CA PHE A 390 6.32 6.86 8.02
C PHE A 390 5.14 5.89 8.15
N CYS A 391 5.36 4.58 7.97
CA CYS A 391 4.30 3.58 8.09
C CYS A 391 3.77 3.50 9.53
N MET A 392 4.62 3.74 10.51
CA MET A 392 4.28 3.59 11.92
C MET A 392 3.28 4.64 12.40
N GLY A 393 3.19 5.80 11.72
CA GLY A 393 2.17 6.81 11.99
C GLY A 393 0.74 6.28 11.84
N CYS A 394 0.45 5.60 10.72
CA CYS A 394 -0.87 5.03 10.45
C CYS A 394 -1.10 3.68 11.13
N HIS A 395 -0.03 2.97 11.48
CA HIS A 395 -0.08 1.61 12.03
C HIS A 395 0.29 1.54 13.52
N SER A 396 0.17 2.63 14.28
CA SER A 396 0.29 2.63 15.74
C SER A 396 -1.07 2.94 16.37
N SER A 397 -1.18 4.06 17.07
CA SER A 397 -2.41 4.54 17.68
C SER A 397 -3.08 5.52 16.73
N LEU A 398 -4.19 5.10 16.14
CA LEU A 398 -5.03 5.95 15.30
C LEU A 398 -6.50 5.55 15.47
N GLY A 399 -7.37 6.53 15.74
CA GLY A 399 -8.74 6.29 16.19
C GLY A 399 -9.58 5.45 15.23
N VAL A 400 -9.36 5.60 13.91
CA VAL A 400 -10.18 4.90 12.90
C VAL A 400 -9.85 3.40 12.74
N THR A 401 -8.66 2.96 13.15
CA THR A 401 -8.13 1.63 12.77
C THR A 401 -8.81 0.46 13.50
N ALA A 402 -8.80 -0.72 12.86
CA ALA A 402 -9.12 -2.00 13.50
C ALA A 402 -7.81 -2.76 13.75
N ASP A 403 -7.45 -2.92 15.03
CA ASP A 403 -6.18 -3.54 15.46
C ASP A 403 -4.96 -2.93 14.77
N SER A 404 -4.87 -1.59 14.71
CA SER A 404 -3.79 -0.87 14.02
C SER A 404 -3.66 -1.18 12.51
N THR A 405 -4.73 -1.65 11.86
CA THR A 405 -4.78 -1.93 10.42
C THR A 405 -6.03 -1.34 9.74
N PHE A 406 -6.01 -1.32 8.40
CA PHE A 406 -7.11 -0.83 7.55
C PHE A 406 -7.82 -1.94 6.73
N THR A 407 -7.38 -3.19 6.87
CA THR A 407 -7.55 -4.28 5.88
C THR A 407 -8.99 -4.84 5.76
N LEU A 408 -9.35 -5.88 6.51
CA LEU A 408 -10.63 -6.60 6.33
C LEU A 408 -11.89 -5.72 6.50
N PRO A 409 -11.90 -4.67 7.34
CA PRO A 409 -13.07 -3.80 7.45
C PRO A 409 -13.55 -3.18 6.12
N ARG A 410 -12.66 -3.08 5.13
CA ARG A 410 -12.97 -2.52 3.79
C ARG A 410 -13.15 -3.58 2.71
N LYS A 411 -13.03 -4.88 3.04
CA LYS A 411 -13.20 -6.00 2.11
C LYS A 411 -14.64 -6.07 1.58
N VAL A 412 -14.78 -6.29 0.28
CA VAL A 412 -16.08 -6.59 -0.36
C VAL A 412 -16.66 -7.89 0.27
N PRO A 413 -17.94 -7.92 0.70
CA PRO A 413 -18.52 -9.10 1.33
C PRO A 413 -18.54 -10.33 0.41
N GLY A 414 -18.65 -11.51 1.03
CA GLY A 414 -18.82 -12.76 0.31
C GLY A 414 -17.58 -13.23 -0.46
N ALA A 415 -17.80 -14.18 -1.36
CA ALA A 415 -16.77 -14.71 -2.25
C ALA A 415 -16.18 -13.64 -3.18
N ALA A 416 -16.96 -12.60 -3.53
CA ALA A 416 -16.51 -11.51 -4.39
C ALA A 416 -15.38 -10.67 -3.79
N GLY A 417 -15.13 -10.77 -2.47
CA GLY A 417 -14.00 -10.15 -1.79
C GLY A 417 -12.73 -11.00 -1.73
N TRP A 418 -12.79 -12.29 -2.07
CA TRP A 418 -11.63 -13.19 -2.03
C TRP A 418 -11.08 -13.40 -3.43
N ARG A 419 -10.27 -12.43 -3.87
CA ARG A 419 -9.59 -12.42 -5.17
C ARG A 419 -8.52 -11.33 -5.15
N TYR A 420 -7.61 -11.37 -6.11
CA TYR A 420 -6.68 -10.26 -6.33
C TYR A 420 -7.44 -8.94 -6.55
N GLN A 421 -6.85 -7.84 -6.10
CA GLN A 421 -7.50 -6.54 -6.07
C GLN A 421 -7.98 -6.10 -7.46
N ASP A 422 -9.21 -5.61 -7.50
CA ASP A 422 -9.87 -5.14 -8.71
C ASP A 422 -11.01 -4.18 -8.34
N LEU A 423 -10.93 -2.93 -8.79
CA LEU A 423 -11.91 -1.89 -8.47
C LEU A 423 -13.17 -1.95 -9.33
N ASN A 424 -13.17 -2.74 -10.42
CA ASN A 424 -14.30 -2.84 -11.33
C ASN A 424 -15.56 -3.30 -10.59
N GLY A 425 -16.66 -2.58 -10.76
CA GLY A 425 -17.95 -2.95 -10.17
C GLY A 425 -18.06 -2.76 -8.65
N ILE A 426 -17.08 -2.13 -7.97
CA ILE A 426 -17.24 -1.76 -6.56
C ILE A 426 -18.10 -0.49 -6.47
N PRO A 427 -19.28 -0.50 -5.82
CA PRO A 427 -20.07 0.71 -5.62
C PRO A 427 -19.50 1.60 -4.51
N ASP A 428 -19.79 2.89 -4.56
CA ASP A 428 -19.55 3.80 -3.43
C ASP A 428 -20.60 3.55 -2.35
N VAL A 429 -20.23 2.77 -1.35
CA VAL A 429 -21.07 2.48 -0.18
C VAL A 429 -20.77 3.44 0.99
N PRO A 430 -21.75 3.73 1.87
CA PRO A 430 -21.53 4.51 3.08
C PRO A 430 -20.57 3.84 4.06
N GLN A 431 -19.98 4.62 4.96
CA GLN A 431 -19.43 4.10 6.21
C GLN A 431 -20.55 3.65 7.15
N SER A 432 -20.25 2.80 8.13
CA SER A 432 -21.18 2.46 9.20
C SER A 432 -21.79 3.70 9.83
N GLY A 433 -23.11 3.74 9.99
CA GLY A 433 -23.81 4.88 10.58
C GLY A 433 -24.01 6.09 9.65
N HIS A 434 -23.41 6.09 8.45
CA HIS A 434 -23.60 7.17 7.48
C HIS A 434 -24.76 6.86 6.54
N ALA A 435 -25.49 7.91 6.15
CA ALA A 435 -26.53 7.80 5.12
C ALA A 435 -25.96 7.99 3.70
N ASP A 436 -24.99 8.90 3.56
CA ASP A 436 -24.38 9.21 2.28
C ASP A 436 -23.21 8.25 1.96
N PRO A 437 -22.99 7.93 0.67
CA PRO A 437 -21.80 7.20 0.22
C PRO A 437 -20.49 7.83 0.73
N GLU A 438 -19.50 7.01 1.06
CA GLU A 438 -18.29 7.49 1.72
C GLU A 438 -17.45 8.45 0.85
N ILE A 439 -17.29 8.21 -0.46
CA ILE A 439 -16.54 9.14 -1.32
C ILE A 439 -17.31 10.45 -1.47
N LEU A 440 -18.64 10.40 -1.56
CA LEU A 440 -19.46 11.61 -1.49
C LEU A 440 -19.24 12.38 -0.18
N THR A 441 -19.29 11.70 0.97
CA THR A 441 -19.03 12.31 2.28
C THR A 441 -17.62 12.92 2.34
N TYR A 442 -16.62 12.24 1.79
CA TYR A 442 -15.26 12.76 1.67
C TYR A 442 -15.22 14.04 0.83
N PHE A 443 -15.82 14.06 -0.36
CA PHE A 443 -15.89 15.26 -1.20
C PHE A 443 -16.60 16.44 -0.52
N LYS A 444 -17.63 16.18 0.29
CA LYS A 444 -18.31 17.21 1.10
C LYS A 444 -17.39 17.82 2.16
N ARG A 445 -16.61 16.99 2.85
CA ARG A 445 -15.79 17.39 4.02
C ARG A 445 -14.43 17.96 3.61
N VAL A 446 -13.83 17.44 2.55
CA VAL A 446 -12.47 17.81 2.08
C VAL A 446 -12.49 18.84 0.95
N THR A 447 -13.63 18.97 0.26
CA THR A 447 -13.81 19.87 -0.88
C THR A 447 -12.78 19.65 -1.99
N GLY A 448 -12.41 18.38 -2.22
CA GLY A 448 -11.39 17.98 -3.20
C GLY A 448 -11.19 16.46 -3.24
N GLY A 449 -10.28 16.01 -4.10
CA GLY A 449 -9.96 14.58 -4.32
C GLY A 449 -8.81 14.03 -3.47
N ASP A 450 -8.19 14.87 -2.65
CA ASP A 450 -6.98 14.57 -1.89
C ASP A 450 -6.85 15.57 -0.74
N GLU A 451 -5.96 15.29 0.20
CA GLU A 451 -5.77 16.06 1.43
C GLU A 451 -5.33 17.49 1.16
N PHE A 452 -4.68 17.76 0.03
CA PHE A 452 -4.18 19.09 -0.35
C PHE A 452 -5.07 19.80 -1.38
N ARG A 453 -6.16 19.16 -1.83
CA ARG A 453 -7.04 19.64 -2.90
C ARG A 453 -6.24 20.00 -4.17
N ALA A 454 -5.27 19.16 -4.52
CA ALA A 454 -4.36 19.33 -5.65
C ALA A 454 -4.75 18.53 -6.90
N ASN A 455 -5.78 17.69 -6.81
CA ASN A 455 -6.28 16.92 -7.94
C ASN A 455 -7.21 17.76 -8.84
N ASP A 456 -6.61 18.46 -9.80
CA ASP A 456 -7.33 19.31 -10.77
C ASP A 456 -8.37 18.55 -11.59
N GLU A 457 -8.14 17.26 -11.91
CA GLU A 457 -9.10 16.46 -12.68
C GLU A 457 -10.37 16.19 -11.88
N ILE A 458 -10.24 15.84 -10.59
CA ILE A 458 -11.38 15.69 -9.69
C ILE A 458 -12.11 17.02 -9.49
N LEU A 459 -11.38 18.11 -9.28
CA LEU A 459 -11.96 19.44 -9.12
C LEU A 459 -12.77 19.84 -10.37
N ALA A 460 -12.20 19.68 -11.56
CA ALA A 460 -12.91 19.97 -12.81
C ALA A 460 -14.13 19.06 -13.03
N LYS A 461 -14.02 17.78 -12.66
CA LYS A 461 -15.06 16.78 -12.94
C LYS A 461 -16.23 16.84 -11.96
N PHE A 462 -15.98 17.08 -10.68
CA PHE A 462 -16.97 16.95 -9.62
C PHE A 462 -17.24 18.23 -8.84
N PHE A 463 -16.43 19.28 -9.04
CA PHE A 463 -16.62 20.59 -8.42
C PHE A 463 -16.77 21.71 -9.47
N PRO A 464 -17.68 21.60 -10.45
CA PRO A 464 -17.86 22.64 -11.47
C PRO A 464 -18.17 24.00 -10.81
N GLY A 465 -17.39 25.02 -11.15
CA GLY A 465 -17.51 26.34 -10.52
C GLY A 465 -17.18 26.35 -9.01
N GLY A 466 -16.43 25.36 -8.53
CA GLY A 466 -16.05 25.23 -7.11
C GLY A 466 -17.14 24.61 -6.22
N THR A 467 -18.24 24.11 -6.78
CA THR A 467 -19.35 23.50 -6.04
C THR A 467 -19.49 22.03 -6.36
N LEU A 468 -19.61 21.18 -5.34
CA LEU A 468 -19.77 19.73 -5.50
C LEU A 468 -21.06 19.37 -6.24
N ASP A 469 -20.94 18.63 -7.33
CA ASP A 469 -22.05 17.99 -8.03
C ASP A 469 -22.40 16.65 -7.35
N GLU A 470 -23.19 16.71 -6.28
CA GLU A 470 -23.58 15.52 -5.51
C GLU A 470 -24.33 14.49 -6.38
N ALA A 471 -25.18 14.95 -7.30
CA ALA A 471 -26.00 14.06 -8.13
C ALA A 471 -25.11 13.20 -9.02
N LYS A 472 -24.07 13.79 -9.61
CA LYS A 472 -23.07 13.07 -10.41
C LYS A 472 -22.28 12.07 -9.58
N VAL A 473 -21.86 12.43 -8.37
CA VAL A 473 -21.11 11.52 -7.49
C VAL A 473 -21.97 10.34 -7.05
N ARG A 474 -23.25 10.58 -6.72
CA ARG A 474 -24.20 9.53 -6.31
C ARG A 474 -24.47 8.49 -7.40
N THR A 475 -24.14 8.76 -8.66
CA THR A 475 -24.22 7.73 -9.72
C THR A 475 -23.31 6.53 -9.45
N ALA A 476 -22.25 6.68 -8.64
CA ALA A 476 -21.38 5.57 -8.25
C ALA A 476 -21.93 4.73 -7.08
N ALA A 477 -22.99 5.19 -6.42
CA ALA A 477 -23.64 4.45 -5.34
C ALA A 477 -24.44 3.25 -5.88
N PRO A 478 -24.83 2.28 -5.03
CA PRO A 478 -25.67 1.16 -5.45
C PRO A 478 -26.92 1.65 -6.21
N GLY A 479 -27.11 1.15 -7.43
CA GLY A 479 -28.23 1.51 -8.32
C GLY A 479 -28.02 2.77 -9.17
N GLY A 480 -26.89 3.48 -9.05
CA GLY A 480 -26.63 4.75 -9.74
C GLY A 480 -26.07 4.65 -11.17
N GLY A 481 -25.72 3.45 -11.64
CA GLY A 481 -25.23 3.20 -13.01
C GLY A 481 -23.72 3.34 -13.22
N ASN A 482 -22.98 3.88 -12.25
CA ASN A 482 -21.52 3.93 -12.20
C ASN A 482 -20.98 3.18 -10.97
N TYR A 483 -19.66 3.19 -10.81
CA TYR A 483 -18.91 2.55 -9.71
C TYR A 483 -17.77 3.46 -9.25
N ILE A 484 -17.04 3.08 -8.19
CA ILE A 484 -15.97 3.94 -7.64
C ILE A 484 -14.90 4.32 -8.67
N LEU A 485 -14.61 3.48 -9.67
CA LEU A 485 -13.67 3.84 -10.74
C LEU A 485 -14.09 5.11 -11.49
N PHE A 486 -15.39 5.35 -11.67
CA PHE A 486 -15.85 6.61 -12.25
C PHE A 486 -15.42 7.82 -11.41
N LEU A 487 -15.29 7.66 -10.09
CA LEU A 487 -14.88 8.71 -9.17
C LEU A 487 -13.37 8.82 -9.01
N ILE A 488 -12.64 7.71 -8.96
CA ILE A 488 -11.24 7.68 -8.49
C ILE A 488 -10.23 7.20 -9.54
N ALA A 489 -10.65 6.84 -10.74
CA ALA A 489 -9.75 6.60 -11.86
C ALA A 489 -9.26 7.93 -12.47
N PRO A 490 -7.97 8.08 -12.77
CA PRO A 490 -7.48 9.18 -13.59
C PRO A 490 -7.82 8.97 -15.07
N SER A 491 -7.79 10.05 -15.84
CA SER A 491 -7.59 9.96 -17.29
C SER A 491 -6.24 9.32 -17.63
N HIS A 492 -6.12 8.81 -18.85
CA HIS A 492 -4.87 8.23 -19.35
C HIS A 492 -3.69 9.22 -19.24
N ASP A 493 -3.88 10.47 -19.69
CA ASP A 493 -2.85 11.51 -19.63
C ASP A 493 -2.43 11.83 -18.19
N ARG A 494 -3.39 11.88 -17.26
CA ARG A 494 -3.09 12.09 -15.84
C ARG A 494 -2.34 10.91 -15.23
N ALA A 495 -2.69 9.67 -15.56
CA ALA A 495 -1.98 8.48 -15.09
C ALA A 495 -0.48 8.56 -15.46
N LEU A 496 -0.19 8.85 -16.74
CA LEU A 496 1.18 9.03 -17.22
C LEU A 496 1.92 10.16 -16.51
N LEU A 497 1.28 11.31 -16.28
CA LEU A 497 1.91 12.40 -15.53
C LEU A 497 2.24 12.00 -14.09
N LEU A 498 1.36 11.26 -13.41
CA LEU A 498 1.58 10.77 -12.06
C LEU A 498 2.72 9.74 -12.01
N ASP A 499 2.77 8.82 -12.98
CA ASP A 499 3.85 7.83 -13.05
C ASP A 499 5.21 8.50 -13.27
N LYS A 500 5.29 9.45 -14.20
CA LYS A 500 6.50 10.26 -14.43
C LYS A 500 6.91 11.07 -13.21
N ALA A 501 5.94 11.63 -12.47
CA ALA A 501 6.21 12.34 -11.22
C ALA A 501 6.87 11.43 -10.19
N TYR A 502 6.38 10.20 -10.03
CA TYR A 502 7.01 9.25 -9.13
C TYR A 502 8.36 8.75 -9.65
N MET A 503 8.54 8.55 -10.97
CA MET A 503 9.86 8.23 -11.56
C MET A 503 10.90 9.34 -11.27
N ALA A 504 10.52 10.61 -11.34
CA ALA A 504 11.39 11.73 -10.98
C ALA A 504 11.78 11.68 -9.49
N LEU A 505 10.86 11.26 -8.63
CA LEU A 505 11.13 11.06 -7.21
C LEU A 505 12.09 9.89 -6.96
N VAL A 506 11.90 8.76 -7.64
CA VAL A 506 12.78 7.59 -7.58
C VAL A 506 14.22 7.97 -7.93
N LYS A 507 14.43 8.75 -8.98
CA LYS A 507 15.79 9.23 -9.34
C LYS A 507 16.46 10.07 -8.25
N SER A 508 15.69 10.84 -7.48
CA SER A 508 16.24 11.66 -6.40
C SER A 508 16.70 10.84 -5.19
N GLN A 509 16.10 9.66 -4.98
CA GLN A 509 16.37 8.79 -3.84
C GLN A 509 16.19 9.46 -2.46
N ARG A 510 15.42 10.56 -2.41
CA ARG A 510 15.13 11.35 -1.20
C ARG A 510 13.73 11.08 -0.65
N PHE A 511 13.38 9.82 -0.40
CA PHE A 511 12.08 9.48 0.19
C PHE A 511 11.97 9.87 1.67
N ASP A 512 13.09 10.11 2.34
CA ASP A 512 13.18 10.77 3.65
C ASP A 512 12.51 12.16 3.65
N LEU A 513 12.52 12.85 2.50
CA LEU A 513 11.86 14.15 2.32
C LEU A 513 10.40 14.03 1.83
N GLY A 514 9.82 12.83 1.84
CA GLY A 514 8.43 12.56 1.48
C GLY A 514 8.31 11.72 0.20
N ARG A 515 7.25 10.90 0.14
CA ARG A 515 7.04 9.92 -0.92
C ARG A 515 5.74 10.08 -1.71
N ASP A 516 5.07 11.22 -1.55
CA ASP A 516 3.83 11.54 -2.25
C ASP A 516 4.06 11.75 -3.76
N THR A 517 3.11 11.30 -4.59
CA THR A 517 3.17 11.48 -6.04
C THR A 517 2.59 12.86 -6.41
N ILE A 518 3.47 13.84 -6.61
CA ILE A 518 3.09 15.25 -6.82
C ILE A 518 3.51 15.72 -8.22
N ILE A 519 2.54 16.18 -9.03
CA ILE A 519 2.80 16.74 -10.37
C ILE A 519 3.38 18.16 -10.26
N SER A 520 2.84 18.96 -9.34
CA SER A 520 3.28 20.33 -9.05
C SER A 520 3.06 20.63 -7.56
N PRO A 521 3.87 21.51 -6.93
CA PRO A 521 3.76 21.78 -5.50
C PRO A 521 2.33 22.19 -5.07
N PRO A 522 1.67 21.46 -4.16
CA PRO A 522 0.34 21.79 -3.71
C PRO A 522 0.29 23.12 -2.93
N SER A 523 -0.81 23.85 -3.08
CA SER A 523 -1.02 25.13 -2.40
C SER A 523 -1.55 24.99 -0.98
N ASN A 524 -2.35 23.96 -0.70
CA ASN A 524 -3.01 23.78 0.59
C ASN A 524 -2.23 22.89 1.57
N VAL A 525 -0.92 23.15 1.69
CA VAL A 525 -0.06 22.52 2.68
C VAL A 525 0.78 23.59 3.40
N HIS A 526 0.99 23.39 4.70
CA HIS A 526 1.79 24.25 5.55
C HIS A 526 3.28 23.86 5.44
N PRO A 527 4.20 24.81 5.15
CA PRO A 527 5.64 24.58 5.31
C PRO A 527 6.05 24.64 6.79
N ASN A 528 5.31 25.41 7.60
CA ASN A 528 5.45 25.48 9.04
C ASN A 528 4.06 25.58 9.68
N ILE A 529 3.90 24.93 10.82
CA ILE A 529 2.70 24.93 11.65
C ILE A 529 2.94 25.87 12.83
N GLN A 530 1.89 26.60 13.20
CA GLN A 530 1.77 27.17 14.53
C GLN A 530 0.68 26.37 15.24
N ASN A 531 1.02 25.78 16.38
CA ASN A 531 0.03 25.06 17.18
C ASN A 531 -1.10 26.00 17.61
N GLY A 532 -2.30 25.44 17.72
CA GLY A 532 -3.53 26.18 18.00
C GLY A 532 -4.67 25.84 17.04
N ASP A 533 -5.70 26.67 17.06
CA ASP A 533 -6.99 26.40 16.42
C ASP A 533 -6.89 26.20 14.89
N THR A 534 -7.44 25.10 14.38
CA THR A 534 -7.59 24.82 12.93
C THR A 534 -8.79 25.55 12.31
N GLN A 535 -9.60 26.20 13.15
CA GLN A 535 -10.88 26.85 12.89
C GLN A 535 -12.02 25.89 12.54
N LEU A 536 -11.78 24.57 12.51
CA LEU A 536 -12.79 23.57 12.16
C LEU A 536 -13.91 23.48 13.19
N LYS A 537 -13.59 23.64 14.47
CA LYS A 537 -14.59 23.69 15.54
C LYS A 537 -15.53 24.88 15.38
N ALA A 538 -14.96 26.06 15.14
CA ALA A 538 -15.72 27.30 14.99
C ALA A 538 -16.69 27.28 13.79
N THR A 539 -16.35 26.51 12.74
CA THR A 539 -17.19 26.37 11.54
C THR A 539 -18.07 25.11 11.55
N GLY A 540 -18.08 24.34 12.63
CA GLY A 540 -18.88 23.12 12.74
C GLY A 540 -18.42 21.99 11.82
N LYS A 541 -17.13 21.94 11.50
CA LYS A 541 -16.49 20.96 10.60
C LYS A 541 -15.59 19.96 11.34
N THR A 542 -15.80 19.77 12.64
CA THR A 542 -15.23 18.65 13.40
C THR A 542 -16.16 17.46 13.30
N TYR A 543 -15.63 16.28 13.00
CA TYR A 543 -16.42 15.08 12.77
C TYR A 543 -15.89 13.90 13.59
N SER A 544 -16.71 13.36 14.49
CA SER A 544 -16.35 12.23 15.35
C SER A 544 -16.97 10.90 14.88
N ASP A 545 -17.59 10.92 13.70
CA ASP A 545 -18.42 9.84 13.14
C ASP A 545 -17.70 9.02 12.05
N GLY A 546 -16.43 9.27 11.79
CA GLY A 546 -15.65 8.48 10.82
C GLY A 546 -15.51 7.02 11.29
N LYS A 547 -15.72 6.08 10.37
CA LYS A 547 -15.60 4.64 10.62
C LYS A 547 -14.84 3.97 9.49
N LEU A 548 -13.93 3.06 9.83
CA LEU A 548 -13.26 2.22 8.83
C LEU A 548 -14.23 1.22 8.17
N TRP A 549 -15.25 0.80 8.94
CA TRP A 549 -16.26 -0.14 8.52
C TRP A 549 -17.19 0.44 7.46
N LEU A 550 -17.42 -0.33 6.38
CA LEU A 550 -18.31 0.04 5.30
C LEU A 550 -19.66 -0.68 5.40
N LYS A 551 -20.74 0.05 5.17
CA LYS A 551 -22.10 -0.47 5.11
C LYS A 551 -22.39 -0.99 3.69
N TRP A 552 -22.00 -2.23 3.44
CA TRP A 552 -22.22 -2.88 2.15
C TRP A 552 -23.69 -3.26 1.88
N ASN A 553 -24.51 -3.42 2.94
CA ASN A 553 -25.90 -3.88 2.89
C ASN A 553 -26.84 -2.95 3.67
#